data_AF-A0A938SCX3-F1
#
_entry.id   AF-A0A938SCX3-F1
#
_cell.length_a   1.000
_cell.length_b   1.000
_cell.length_c   1.000
_cell.angle_alpha   90.00
_cell.angle_beta   90.00
_cell.angle_gamma   90.00
#
_symmetry.space_group_name_H-M   'P 1'
#
loop_
_entity.id
_entity.type
_entity.pdbx_description
1 polymer ?
#
loop_
_entity_poly.entity_id
_entity_poly.type
_entity_poly.pdbx_seq_one_letter_code
_entity_poly.pdbx_strand_id
1 'polypeptide(L)'
;MAEQVLKLQELDASQVPQRLKADYYFDFKAHPFAHAALFGGKNARSVIDAIAGLNKYLQGALQTIVAQVKGTKKTQADFPGRSVGKFTVLLEDGAVFEPGFIVGGKDETATLSIAQGAAVLGANIWLDSGSIAVGPGTVIEPGAGIKGPTIIGRKNEIRQGAYFRGDILTGDGCTLRGELKNTVVMDQGNFPHPSYLGDSLCGYGTHFGNQATSANLGIFAVIARDPIVLAVDGQQYDLGRPKVGIIMGDYSQVGCNSVSDPGTFLAPWTVVYQLSRLNKGFYGPYELIKNKPMERGVIERSPLKK
;
A
#
# COMPACT_ATOMS: atom_id res chain seq x y z
N MET A 1 -28.37 -26.24 5.22
CA MET A 1 -28.87 -24.85 5.18
C MET A 1 -27.79 -24.02 4.53
N ALA A 2 -28.10 -23.13 3.58
CA ALA A 2 -27.08 -22.26 3.02
C ALA A 2 -26.48 -21.40 4.15
N GLU A 3 -25.16 -21.44 4.34
CA GLU A 3 -24.47 -20.55 5.29
C GLU A 3 -24.81 -19.10 4.91
N GLN A 4 -25.47 -18.37 5.81
CA GLN A 4 -25.78 -16.97 5.61
C GLN A 4 -24.46 -16.21 5.43
N VAL A 5 -24.30 -15.42 4.36
CA VAL A 5 -23.12 -14.56 4.19
C VAL A 5 -23.38 -13.23 4.91
N LEU A 6 -22.58 -12.91 5.93
CA LEU A 6 -22.69 -11.65 6.65
C LEU A 6 -21.88 -10.56 5.94
N LYS A 7 -22.46 -9.38 5.78
CA LYS A 7 -21.75 -8.23 5.21
C LYS A 7 -20.97 -7.52 6.30
N LEU A 8 -19.65 -7.46 6.15
CA LEU A 8 -18.76 -6.85 7.14
C LEU A 8 -19.12 -5.39 7.43
N GLN A 9 -19.59 -4.66 6.42
CA GLN A 9 -19.93 -3.23 6.54
C GLN A 9 -21.18 -2.99 7.39
N GLU A 10 -22.05 -3.99 7.54
CA GLU A 10 -23.30 -3.92 8.31
C GLU A 10 -23.09 -4.31 9.79
N LEU A 11 -21.90 -4.78 10.16
CA LEU A 11 -21.58 -5.19 11.53
C LEU A 11 -21.16 -4.00 12.40
N ASP A 12 -21.55 -4.05 13.67
CA ASP A 12 -20.98 -3.19 14.71
C ASP A 12 -19.53 -3.61 15.00
N ALA A 13 -18.72 -2.68 15.53
CA ALA A 13 -17.31 -2.94 15.81
C ALA A 13 -17.07 -4.12 16.78
N SER A 14 -18.01 -4.38 17.70
CA SER A 14 -17.95 -5.52 18.62
C SER A 14 -18.24 -6.86 17.94
N GLN A 15 -18.92 -6.86 16.80
CA GLN A 15 -19.32 -8.04 16.04
C GLN A 15 -18.29 -8.43 14.96
N VAL A 16 -17.34 -7.53 14.63
CA VAL A 16 -16.26 -7.83 13.70
C VAL A 16 -15.36 -8.92 14.30
N PRO A 17 -15.10 -10.04 13.60
CA PRO A 17 -14.20 -11.09 14.07
C PRO A 17 -12.77 -10.57 14.27
N GLN A 18 -12.04 -11.13 15.24
CA GLN A 18 -10.69 -10.67 15.57
C GLN A 18 -9.73 -10.73 14.35
N ARG A 19 -9.82 -11.79 13.53
CA ARG A 19 -9.01 -11.93 12.30
C ARG A 19 -9.29 -10.88 11.23
N LEU A 20 -10.36 -10.10 11.36
CA LEU A 20 -10.69 -8.98 10.47
C LEU A 20 -10.44 -7.62 11.13
N LYS A 21 -9.88 -7.56 12.34
CA LYS A 21 -9.49 -6.31 13.00
C LYS A 21 -8.03 -5.98 12.77
N ALA A 22 -7.70 -4.70 12.80
CA ALA A 22 -6.34 -4.22 12.55
C ALA A 22 -5.36 -4.61 13.67
N ASP A 23 -5.82 -4.62 14.93
CA ASP A 23 -5.02 -4.98 16.12
C ASP A 23 -4.60 -6.47 16.15
N TYR A 24 -5.19 -7.31 15.31
CA TYR A 24 -4.72 -8.69 15.10
C TYR A 24 -3.43 -8.76 14.25
N TYR A 25 -3.19 -7.75 13.39
CA TYR A 25 -2.05 -7.71 12.47
C TYR A 25 -0.96 -6.73 12.91
N PHE A 26 -1.34 -5.65 13.58
CA PHE A 26 -0.46 -4.52 13.86
C PHE A 26 -0.45 -4.21 15.36
N ASP A 27 0.71 -4.40 16.00
CA ASP A 27 0.91 -4.02 17.40
C ASP A 27 1.36 -2.56 17.48
N PHE A 28 0.39 -1.64 17.47
CA PHE A 28 0.66 -0.20 17.58
C PHE A 28 1.28 0.23 18.92
N LYS A 29 1.31 -0.66 19.92
CA LYS A 29 1.96 -0.38 21.21
C LYS A 29 3.44 -0.73 21.14
N ALA A 30 3.79 -1.87 20.56
CA ALA A 30 5.17 -2.28 20.34
C ALA A 30 5.83 -1.48 19.20
N HIS A 31 5.06 -1.16 18.16
CA HIS A 31 5.48 -0.46 16.95
C HIS A 31 4.55 0.73 16.68
N PRO A 32 4.75 1.86 17.39
CA PRO A 32 3.95 3.05 17.18
C PRO A 32 3.99 3.50 15.73
N PHE A 33 2.82 3.80 15.17
CA PHE A 33 2.68 4.28 13.80
C PHE A 33 1.99 5.65 13.81
N ALA A 34 2.61 6.66 13.16
CA ALA A 34 2.11 8.03 13.16
C ALA A 34 0.67 8.15 12.61
N HIS A 35 0.27 7.20 11.76
CA HIS A 35 -1.04 7.15 11.12
C HIS A 35 -1.95 6.05 11.68
N ALA A 36 -1.71 5.57 12.90
CA ALA A 36 -2.55 4.55 13.56
C ALA A 36 -4.04 4.93 13.62
N ALA A 37 -4.37 6.23 13.60
CA ALA A 37 -5.74 6.71 13.54
C ALA A 37 -6.54 6.21 12.31
N LEU A 38 -5.87 5.80 11.23
CA LEU A 38 -6.52 5.17 10.07
C LEU A 38 -7.23 3.86 10.45
N PHE A 39 -6.71 3.14 11.44
CA PHE A 39 -7.11 1.76 11.76
C PHE A 39 -8.13 1.65 12.91
N GLY A 40 -8.65 2.77 13.42
CA GLY A 40 -9.57 2.74 14.55
C GLY A 40 -10.49 3.94 14.67
N GLY A 41 -11.26 3.95 15.76
CA GLY A 41 -12.22 5.00 16.07
C GLY A 41 -13.28 5.14 14.98
N LYS A 42 -13.47 6.38 14.50
CA LYS A 42 -14.46 6.69 13.46
C LYS A 42 -14.02 6.28 12.05
N ASN A 43 -12.75 5.90 11.86
CA ASN A 43 -12.19 5.64 10.53
C ASN A 43 -12.31 4.18 10.11
N ALA A 44 -12.22 3.24 11.06
CA ALA A 44 -12.23 1.82 10.75
C ALA A 44 -12.77 0.99 11.92
N ARG A 45 -13.57 -0.03 11.59
CA ARG A 45 -14.01 -1.10 12.49
C ARG A 45 -13.26 -2.40 12.19
N SER A 46 -12.89 -2.57 10.92
CA SER A 46 -12.13 -3.69 10.38
C SER A 46 -10.87 -3.21 9.67
N VAL A 47 -9.92 -4.12 9.45
CA VAL A 47 -8.72 -3.87 8.65
C VAL A 47 -9.06 -3.54 7.18
N ILE A 48 -10.21 -4.00 6.68
CA ILE A 48 -10.70 -3.67 5.34
C ILE A 48 -11.22 -2.24 5.23
N ASP A 49 -11.81 -1.69 6.31
CA ASP A 49 -12.24 -0.30 6.33
C ASP A 49 -11.05 0.65 6.13
N ALA A 50 -9.86 0.29 6.63
CA ALA A 50 -8.65 1.07 6.40
C ALA A 50 -8.25 1.15 4.92
N ILE A 51 -8.36 0.04 4.16
CA ILE A 51 -8.17 0.04 2.70
C ILE A 51 -9.24 0.90 2.02
N ALA A 52 -10.48 0.82 2.50
CA ALA A 52 -11.59 1.54 1.90
C ALA A 52 -11.53 3.06 2.14
N GLY A 53 -11.08 3.46 3.33
CA GLY A 53 -11.01 4.84 3.80
C GLY A 53 -9.68 5.53 3.52
N LEU A 54 -8.67 4.85 2.98
CA LEU A 54 -7.31 5.36 2.83
C LEU A 54 -7.26 6.71 2.09
N ASN A 55 -7.95 6.82 0.94
CA ASN A 55 -8.01 8.07 0.18
C ASN A 55 -8.53 9.24 1.04
N LYS A 56 -9.68 9.05 1.70
CA LYS A 56 -10.30 10.07 2.56
C LYS A 56 -9.38 10.46 3.72
N TYR A 57 -8.73 9.48 4.33
CA TYR A 57 -7.75 9.70 5.39
C TYR A 57 -6.56 10.53 4.91
N LEU A 58 -5.98 10.17 3.76
CA LEU A 58 -4.85 10.87 3.15
C LEU A 58 -5.19 12.32 2.83
N GLN A 59 -6.37 12.60 2.27
CA GLN A 59 -6.79 13.98 1.98
C GLN A 59 -6.79 14.86 3.24
N GLY A 60 -7.37 14.37 4.34
CA GLY A 60 -7.38 15.11 5.62
C GLY A 60 -6.00 15.26 6.25
N ALA A 61 -5.19 14.19 6.22
CA ALA A 61 -3.83 14.22 6.74
C ALA A 61 -2.93 15.18 5.95
N LEU A 62 -3.02 15.17 4.62
CA LEU A 62 -2.27 16.06 3.74
C LEU A 62 -2.65 17.53 3.93
N GLN A 63 -3.94 17.85 4.12
CA GLN A 63 -4.36 19.21 4.46
C GLN A 63 -3.68 19.70 5.74
N THR A 64 -3.62 18.84 6.76
CA THR A 64 -2.96 19.16 8.04
C THR A 64 -1.46 19.36 7.87
N ILE A 65 -0.79 18.45 7.14
CA ILE A 65 0.65 18.53 6.89
C ILE A 65 0.98 19.82 6.13
N VAL A 66 0.30 20.06 5.01
CA VAL A 66 0.55 21.23 4.15
C VAL A 66 0.34 22.55 4.90
N ALA A 67 -0.65 22.62 5.79
CA ALA A 67 -0.91 23.81 6.59
C ALA A 67 0.20 24.13 7.62
N GLN A 68 1.02 23.14 7.99
CA GLN A 68 2.07 23.28 8.99
C GLN A 68 3.45 23.58 8.41
N VAL A 69 3.65 23.36 7.11
CA VAL A 69 4.94 23.55 6.42
C VAL A 69 5.34 25.02 6.45
N LYS A 70 6.55 25.30 6.95
CA LYS A 70 7.17 26.63 6.95
C LYS A 70 8.37 26.58 6.02
N GLY A 71 8.16 26.99 4.77
CA GLY A 71 9.17 26.86 3.73
C GLY A 71 8.97 27.82 2.57
N THR A 72 9.87 27.74 1.59
CA THR A 72 9.73 28.48 0.33
C THR A 72 8.58 27.90 -0.48
N LYS A 73 7.65 28.77 -0.87
CA LYS A 73 6.57 28.41 -1.78
C LYS A 73 6.99 28.69 -3.22
N LYS A 74 6.85 27.68 -4.08
CA LYS A 74 7.00 27.77 -5.53
C LYS A 74 5.70 27.36 -6.22
N THR A 75 5.49 27.88 -7.41
CA THR A 75 4.35 27.64 -8.29
C THR A 75 4.86 27.22 -9.66
N GLN A 76 3.96 26.84 -10.57
CA GLN A 76 4.35 26.48 -11.95
C GLN A 76 5.27 27.51 -12.62
N ALA A 77 5.06 28.82 -12.38
CA ALA A 77 5.86 29.89 -12.98
C ALA A 77 7.34 29.86 -12.55
N ASP A 78 7.64 29.23 -11.40
CA ASP A 78 8.99 29.11 -10.85
C ASP A 78 9.76 27.91 -11.43
N PHE A 79 9.14 27.12 -12.32
CA PHE A 79 9.71 25.91 -12.90
C PHE A 79 9.99 26.10 -14.40
N PRO A 80 11.26 26.40 -14.79
CA PRO A 80 11.65 26.45 -16.19
C PRO A 80 11.72 25.05 -16.86
N GLY A 81 11.62 23.98 -16.06
CA GLY A 81 11.53 22.61 -16.51
C GLY A 81 10.19 22.24 -17.15
N ARG A 82 10.02 20.96 -17.48
CA ARG A 82 8.80 20.49 -18.14
C ARG A 82 7.67 20.29 -17.12
N SER A 83 6.66 21.14 -17.17
CA SER A 83 5.47 21.03 -16.33
C SER A 83 4.20 21.46 -17.07
N VAL A 84 3.05 20.94 -16.64
CA VAL A 84 1.72 21.34 -17.14
C VAL A 84 0.74 21.45 -15.98
N GLY A 85 -0.30 22.27 -16.13
CA GLY A 85 -1.34 22.43 -15.11
C GLY A 85 -0.89 23.20 -13.87
N LYS A 86 -1.81 23.36 -12.92
CA LYS A 86 -1.65 24.17 -11.71
C LYS A 86 -1.19 23.30 -10.54
N PHE A 87 -0.17 23.77 -9.83
CA PHE A 87 0.34 23.12 -8.62
C PHE A 87 1.11 24.10 -7.75
N THR A 88 1.28 23.74 -6.47
CA THR A 88 2.16 24.41 -5.52
C THR A 88 3.23 23.43 -5.06
N VAL A 89 4.46 23.91 -4.86
CA VAL A 89 5.53 23.17 -4.19
C VAL A 89 5.95 23.95 -2.95
N LEU A 90 6.02 23.29 -1.80
CA LEU A 90 6.53 23.83 -0.55
C LEU A 90 7.85 23.12 -0.23
N LEU A 91 8.91 23.90 -0.04
CA LEU A 91 10.26 23.41 0.22
C LEU A 91 10.74 23.91 1.58
N GLU A 92 10.98 22.99 2.51
CA GLU A 92 11.67 23.30 3.77
C GLU A 92 13.19 23.44 3.55
N ASP A 93 13.89 23.92 4.57
CA ASP A 93 15.33 24.15 4.51
C ASP A 93 16.12 22.87 4.14
N GLY A 94 17.14 23.01 3.30
CA GLY A 94 17.95 21.88 2.83
C GLY A 94 17.22 20.84 1.97
N ALA A 95 15.94 21.04 1.60
CA ALA A 95 15.25 20.16 0.66
C ALA A 95 15.82 20.32 -0.76
N VAL A 96 16.07 19.21 -1.45
CA VAL A 96 16.52 19.19 -2.84
C VAL A 96 15.35 18.83 -3.74
N PHE A 97 15.07 19.68 -4.74
CA PHE A 97 13.97 19.48 -5.66
C PHE A 97 14.38 19.72 -7.11
N GLU A 98 14.68 18.62 -7.80
CA GLU A 98 15.08 18.59 -9.22
C GLU A 98 14.19 17.59 -9.97
N PRO A 99 12.90 17.90 -10.20
CA PRO A 99 11.94 16.97 -10.78
C PRO A 99 12.20 16.70 -12.27
N GLY A 100 11.79 15.53 -12.76
CA GLY A 100 11.83 15.20 -14.18
C GLY A 100 10.66 15.84 -14.97
N PHE A 101 9.43 15.68 -14.47
CA PHE A 101 8.23 16.27 -15.04
C PHE A 101 7.15 16.44 -13.95
N ILE A 102 6.37 17.52 -14.01
CA ILE A 102 5.23 17.72 -13.10
C ILE A 102 3.92 17.89 -13.88
N VAL A 103 2.91 17.11 -13.51
CA VAL A 103 1.52 17.27 -13.97
C VAL A 103 0.68 17.80 -12.82
N GLY A 104 0.23 19.04 -12.91
CA GLY A 104 -0.72 19.66 -12.00
C GLY A 104 -2.18 19.47 -12.43
N GLY A 105 -3.10 19.97 -11.60
CA GLY A 105 -4.53 19.98 -11.89
C GLY A 105 -4.91 21.00 -12.97
N LYS A 106 -6.09 20.84 -13.59
CA LYS A 106 -6.62 21.85 -14.54
C LYS A 106 -7.12 23.09 -13.81
N ASP A 107 -7.94 22.85 -12.79
CA ASP A 107 -8.69 23.89 -12.07
C ASP A 107 -8.22 24.05 -10.64
N GLU A 108 -8.02 22.92 -9.94
CA GLU A 108 -7.58 22.87 -8.55
C GLU A 108 -6.06 22.79 -8.43
N THR A 109 -5.54 23.38 -7.35
CA THR A 109 -4.11 23.38 -7.03
C THR A 109 -3.85 22.42 -5.88
N ALA A 110 -3.27 21.26 -6.19
CA ALA A 110 -2.69 20.38 -5.18
C ALA A 110 -1.25 20.82 -4.85
N THR A 111 -0.78 20.36 -3.68
CA THR A 111 0.52 20.77 -3.14
C THR A 111 1.46 19.58 -3.03
N LEU A 112 2.70 19.76 -3.50
CA LEU A 112 3.84 18.91 -3.14
C LEU A 112 4.58 19.57 -1.97
N SER A 113 4.63 18.91 -0.82
CA SER A 113 5.45 19.33 0.31
C SER A 113 6.71 18.47 0.41
N ILE A 114 7.87 19.11 0.49
CA ILE A 114 9.17 18.44 0.63
C ILE A 114 9.84 18.95 1.89
N ALA A 115 9.93 18.07 2.88
CA ALA A 115 10.44 18.41 4.20
C ALA A 115 11.97 18.49 4.24
N GLN A 116 12.48 18.99 5.36
CA GLN A 116 13.90 19.25 5.56
C GLN A 116 14.80 18.05 5.19
N GLY A 117 15.81 18.34 4.38
CA GLY A 117 16.82 17.36 3.95
C GLY A 117 16.30 16.22 3.07
N ALA A 118 15.03 16.25 2.66
CA ALA A 118 14.52 15.30 1.68
C ALA A 118 14.96 15.69 0.26
N ALA A 119 15.14 14.71 -0.61
CA ALA A 119 15.59 14.90 -1.98
C ALA A 119 14.64 14.23 -2.97
N VAL A 120 14.16 15.00 -3.95
CA VAL A 120 13.39 14.48 -5.08
C VAL A 120 14.17 14.78 -6.36
N LEU A 121 14.72 13.74 -6.96
CA LEU A 121 15.68 13.82 -8.05
C LEU A 121 15.09 13.12 -9.27
N GLY A 122 14.93 13.80 -10.40
CA GLY A 122 14.50 13.23 -11.68
C GLY A 122 13.15 12.48 -11.67
N ALA A 123 12.31 12.68 -10.65
CA ALA A 123 11.04 11.98 -10.50
C ALA A 123 9.92 12.64 -11.33
N ASN A 124 9.01 11.82 -11.85
CA ASN A 124 7.78 12.29 -12.47
C ASN A 124 6.69 12.39 -11.40
N ILE A 125 6.08 13.56 -11.28
CA ILE A 125 5.13 13.88 -10.21
C ILE A 125 3.77 14.22 -10.81
N TRP A 126 2.70 13.57 -10.32
CA TRP A 126 1.32 13.91 -10.65
C TRP A 126 0.57 14.42 -9.42
N LEU A 127 0.13 15.66 -9.53
CA LEU A 127 -0.66 16.42 -8.56
C LEU A 127 -2.08 16.68 -9.09
N ASP A 128 -2.47 16.04 -10.18
CA ASP A 128 -3.81 16.17 -10.79
C ASP A 128 -4.91 15.44 -10.00
N SER A 129 -4.53 14.58 -9.05
CA SER A 129 -5.44 13.72 -8.28
C SER A 129 -5.28 13.88 -6.76
N GLY A 130 -4.37 14.73 -6.29
CA GLY A 130 -4.17 14.99 -4.86
C GLY A 130 -2.77 15.51 -4.51
N SER A 131 -2.62 15.97 -3.27
CA SER A 131 -1.35 16.48 -2.74
C SER A 131 -0.37 15.35 -2.41
N ILE A 132 0.91 15.67 -2.34
CA ILE A 132 1.97 14.73 -1.97
C ILE A 132 2.79 15.35 -0.83
N ALA A 133 3.12 14.56 0.19
CA ALA A 133 4.06 14.95 1.24
C ALA A 133 5.25 13.99 1.27
N VAL A 134 6.46 14.55 1.31
CA VAL A 134 7.72 13.82 1.42
C VAL A 134 8.38 14.20 2.74
N GLY A 135 8.54 13.21 3.63
CA GLY A 135 9.05 13.40 4.98
C GLY A 135 10.58 13.63 5.04
N PRO A 136 11.08 14.12 6.19
CA PRO A 136 12.49 14.46 6.37
C PRO A 136 13.49 13.36 5.99
N GLY A 137 14.56 13.74 5.29
CA GLY A 137 15.65 12.84 4.91
C GLY A 137 15.29 11.72 3.94
N THR A 138 14.08 11.74 3.36
CA THR A 138 13.66 10.78 2.34
C THR A 138 14.31 11.11 0.99
N VAL A 139 14.73 10.08 0.26
CA VAL A 139 15.28 10.21 -1.09
C VAL A 139 14.35 9.54 -2.09
N ILE A 140 13.97 10.28 -3.12
CA ILE A 140 13.27 9.79 -4.30
C ILE A 140 14.24 9.84 -5.47
N GLU A 141 14.61 8.67 -5.98
CA GLU A 141 15.59 8.50 -7.04
C GLU A 141 15.04 8.88 -8.44
N PRO A 142 15.94 9.20 -9.39
CA PRO A 142 15.57 9.47 -10.78
C PRO A 142 14.72 8.37 -11.41
N GLY A 143 13.71 8.80 -12.18
CA GLY A 143 12.81 7.88 -12.89
C GLY A 143 11.71 7.25 -12.04
N ALA A 144 11.62 7.57 -10.74
CA ALA A 144 10.43 7.25 -9.95
C ALA A 144 9.21 8.08 -10.43
N GLY A 145 8.03 7.50 -10.34
CA GLY A 145 6.75 8.12 -10.69
C GLY A 145 5.81 8.15 -9.50
N ILE A 146 5.43 9.33 -9.01
CA ILE A 146 4.62 9.50 -7.80
C ILE A 146 3.33 10.27 -8.10
N LYS A 147 2.20 9.64 -7.83
CA LYS A 147 0.87 10.25 -7.98
C LYS A 147 0.25 10.56 -6.62
N GLY A 148 -0.41 11.71 -6.51
CA GLY A 148 -1.21 12.06 -5.35
C GLY A 148 -2.58 11.35 -5.31
N PRO A 149 -3.21 11.23 -4.13
CA PRO A 149 -2.67 11.62 -2.83
C PRO A 149 -1.64 10.62 -2.32
N THR A 150 -0.52 11.09 -1.79
CA THR A 150 0.55 10.23 -1.26
C THR A 150 1.25 10.87 -0.06
N ILE A 151 1.43 10.14 1.03
CA ILE A 151 2.29 10.52 2.16
C ILE A 151 3.47 9.56 2.22
N ILE A 152 4.67 10.12 2.12
CA ILE A 152 5.93 9.40 2.29
C ILE A 152 6.55 9.83 3.62
N GLY A 153 6.78 8.89 4.53
CA GLY A 153 7.40 9.15 5.84
C GLY A 153 8.87 9.56 5.74
N ARG A 154 9.57 9.49 6.87
CA ARG A 154 10.97 9.93 7.01
C ARG A 154 11.95 8.86 6.55
N LYS A 155 13.11 9.30 6.06
CA LYS A 155 14.26 8.43 5.74
C LYS A 155 13.89 7.24 4.84
N ASN A 156 12.93 7.44 3.94
CA ASN A 156 12.55 6.43 2.96
C ASN A 156 13.49 6.48 1.76
N GLU A 157 13.70 5.32 1.14
CA GLU A 157 14.43 5.17 -0.11
C GLU A 157 13.44 4.74 -1.19
N ILE A 158 13.01 5.68 -2.03
CA ILE A 158 12.14 5.42 -3.16
C ILE A 158 13.02 5.25 -4.39
N ARG A 159 13.26 3.99 -4.76
CA ARG A 159 14.23 3.60 -5.77
C ARG A 159 13.77 3.90 -7.20
N GLN A 160 14.75 3.94 -8.10
CA GLN A 160 14.55 4.08 -9.52
C GLN A 160 13.53 3.05 -10.05
N GLY A 161 12.53 3.57 -10.76
CA GLY A 161 11.45 2.78 -11.36
C GLY A 161 10.24 2.53 -10.45
N ALA A 162 10.23 3.07 -9.22
CA ALA A 162 9.02 3.12 -8.39
C ALA A 162 7.87 3.76 -9.14
N TYR A 163 6.69 3.16 -9.05
CA TYR A 163 5.47 3.75 -9.60
C TYR A 163 4.35 3.74 -8.57
N PHE A 164 4.15 4.86 -7.88
CA PHE A 164 3.11 5.05 -6.90
C PHE A 164 1.89 5.65 -7.58
N ARG A 165 0.80 4.89 -7.64
CA ARG A 165 -0.39 5.21 -8.41
C ARG A 165 -1.43 6.07 -7.67
N GLY A 166 -1.05 6.60 -6.52
CA GLY A 166 -1.95 7.31 -5.61
C GLY A 166 -2.51 6.40 -4.52
N ASP A 167 -3.05 7.05 -3.51
CA ASP A 167 -3.50 6.44 -2.26
C ASP A 167 -2.39 5.66 -1.56
N ILE A 168 -1.19 6.26 -1.47
CA ILE A 168 -0.05 5.63 -0.83
C ILE A 168 0.24 6.29 0.52
N LEU A 169 0.41 5.46 1.54
CA LEU A 169 0.83 5.88 2.87
C LEU A 169 2.03 5.04 3.29
N THR A 170 3.16 5.69 3.56
CA THR A 170 4.34 4.99 4.09
C THR A 170 4.71 5.56 5.45
N GLY A 171 5.16 4.67 6.33
CA GLY A 171 5.86 5.01 7.55
C GLY A 171 7.30 5.43 7.30
N ASP A 172 8.10 5.32 8.35
CA ASP A 172 9.51 5.74 8.35
C ASP A 172 10.46 4.59 8.01
N GLY A 173 11.55 4.87 7.29
CA GLY A 173 12.64 3.92 7.04
C GLY A 173 12.32 2.76 6.08
N CYS A 174 11.36 2.95 5.17
CA CYS A 174 10.97 2.01 4.13
C CYS A 174 11.86 2.10 2.89
N THR A 175 12.11 0.95 2.25
CA THR A 175 12.73 0.88 0.91
C THR A 175 11.73 0.36 -0.12
N LEU A 176 11.43 1.16 -1.14
CA LEU A 176 10.32 0.91 -2.08
C LEU A 176 10.74 1.11 -3.54
N ARG A 177 10.40 0.16 -4.44
CA ARG A 177 10.72 0.23 -5.88
C ARG A 177 9.61 -0.20 -6.84
N GLY A 178 8.67 -1.05 -6.45
CA GLY A 178 7.68 -1.57 -7.41
C GLY A 178 6.51 -0.62 -7.70
N GLU A 179 5.46 -1.17 -8.31
CA GLU A 179 4.19 -0.49 -8.53
C GLU A 179 3.30 -0.64 -7.29
N LEU A 180 2.98 0.48 -6.64
CA LEU A 180 2.10 0.53 -5.49
C LEU A 180 0.80 1.26 -5.84
N LYS A 181 -0.33 0.78 -5.30
CA LYS A 181 -1.63 1.45 -5.45
C LYS A 181 -2.52 1.21 -4.23
N ASN A 182 -3.12 2.26 -3.66
CA ASN A 182 -4.04 2.11 -2.52
C ASN A 182 -3.44 1.22 -1.41
N THR A 183 -2.25 1.60 -0.91
CA THR A 183 -1.41 0.74 -0.09
C THR A 183 -0.83 1.50 1.10
N VAL A 184 -0.83 0.83 2.25
CA VAL A 184 -0.13 1.29 3.45
C VAL A 184 1.09 0.40 3.68
N VAL A 185 2.26 1.00 3.88
CA VAL A 185 3.49 0.32 4.33
C VAL A 185 3.95 1.01 5.61
N MET A 186 3.83 0.34 6.75
CA MET A 186 4.26 0.88 8.05
C MET A 186 5.80 0.90 8.15
N ASP A 187 6.30 1.46 9.25
CA ASP A 187 7.71 1.71 9.48
C ASP A 187 8.57 0.46 9.21
N GLN A 188 9.72 0.68 8.56
CA GLN A 188 10.69 -0.34 8.18
C GLN A 188 10.14 -1.43 7.24
N GLY A 189 8.98 -1.22 6.62
CA GLY A 189 8.45 -2.10 5.59
C GLY A 189 9.22 -1.98 4.27
N ASN A 190 9.51 -3.12 3.63
CA ASN A 190 10.35 -3.17 2.44
C ASN A 190 9.64 -3.82 1.24
N PHE A 191 9.58 -3.08 0.14
CA PHE A 191 9.18 -3.56 -1.18
C PHE A 191 10.24 -3.15 -2.23
N PRO A 192 11.48 -3.65 -2.10
CA PRO A 192 12.67 -3.02 -2.69
C PRO A 192 12.90 -3.36 -4.16
N HIS A 193 12.02 -4.16 -4.78
CA HIS A 193 12.17 -4.69 -6.13
C HIS A 193 10.94 -4.42 -7.02
N PRO A 194 11.09 -4.47 -8.36
CA PRO A 194 9.96 -4.32 -9.28
C PRO A 194 8.96 -5.47 -9.13
N SER A 195 7.70 -5.12 -8.87
CA SER A 195 6.55 -6.01 -8.77
C SER A 195 5.28 -5.15 -8.55
N TYR A 196 4.14 -5.74 -8.20
CA TYR A 196 2.88 -5.05 -7.93
C TYR A 196 2.35 -5.33 -6.51
N LEU A 197 1.99 -4.25 -5.81
CA LEU A 197 1.35 -4.26 -4.49
C LEU A 197 0.16 -3.29 -4.50
N GLY A 198 -1.05 -3.83 -4.50
CA GLY A 198 -2.27 -3.04 -4.63
C GLY A 198 -3.33 -3.39 -3.59
N ASP A 199 -4.06 -2.40 -3.09
CA ASP A 199 -5.15 -2.57 -2.11
C ASP A 199 -4.68 -3.40 -0.89
N SER A 200 -3.48 -3.08 -0.38
CA SER A 200 -2.73 -3.91 0.58
C SER A 200 -2.29 -3.12 1.81
N LEU A 201 -2.08 -3.80 2.93
CA LEU A 201 -1.60 -3.21 4.19
C LEU A 201 -0.40 -4.02 4.69
N CYS A 202 0.73 -3.36 4.91
CA CYS A 202 1.97 -4.01 5.33
C CYS A 202 2.41 -3.42 6.67
N GLY A 203 2.48 -4.28 7.69
CA GLY A 203 2.86 -3.94 9.06
C GLY A 203 4.34 -3.62 9.22
N TYR A 204 4.73 -3.35 10.46
CA TYR A 204 6.09 -2.99 10.83
C TYR A 204 7.09 -4.07 10.40
N GLY A 205 8.22 -3.67 9.80
CA GLY A 205 9.32 -4.58 9.48
C GLY A 205 8.96 -5.70 8.49
N THR A 206 7.88 -5.54 7.72
CA THR A 206 7.49 -6.51 6.68
C THR A 206 8.43 -6.43 5.49
N HIS A 207 8.60 -7.53 4.74
CA HIS A 207 9.41 -7.48 3.52
C HIS A 207 8.90 -8.41 2.41
N PHE A 208 8.92 -7.89 1.19
CA PHE A 208 8.66 -8.63 -0.04
C PHE A 208 9.97 -8.90 -0.79
N GLY A 209 10.24 -10.17 -1.03
CA GLY A 209 11.30 -10.63 -1.90
C GLY A 209 11.11 -10.16 -3.34
N ASN A 210 12.20 -10.24 -4.10
CA ASN A 210 12.22 -9.87 -5.50
C ASN A 210 11.08 -10.55 -6.29
N GLN A 211 10.34 -9.75 -7.07
CA GLN A 211 9.23 -10.20 -7.92
C GLN A 211 8.07 -10.90 -7.17
N ALA A 212 7.99 -10.78 -5.84
CA ALA A 212 6.81 -11.20 -5.11
C ALA A 212 5.63 -10.26 -5.39
N THR A 213 4.48 -10.79 -5.80
CA THR A 213 3.33 -10.01 -6.30
C THR A 213 2.07 -10.26 -5.48
N SER A 214 1.33 -9.19 -5.16
CA SER A 214 -0.01 -9.30 -4.56
C SER A 214 -1.10 -9.06 -5.61
N ALA A 215 -1.79 -10.12 -6.04
CA ALA A 215 -3.00 -9.94 -6.82
C ALA A 215 -4.10 -9.31 -5.95
N ASN A 216 -4.85 -8.37 -6.50
CA ASN A 216 -5.91 -7.67 -5.77
C ASN A 216 -7.29 -7.81 -6.40
N LEU A 217 -7.42 -8.41 -7.60
CA LEU A 217 -8.69 -8.64 -8.26
C LEU A 217 -8.73 -10.06 -8.82
N GLY A 218 -9.84 -10.78 -8.60
CA GLY A 218 -10.00 -12.15 -9.09
C GLY A 218 -10.01 -12.22 -10.62
N ILE A 219 -9.46 -13.29 -11.19
CA ILE A 219 -9.36 -13.47 -12.66
C ILE A 219 -10.73 -13.55 -13.35
N PHE A 220 -11.76 -14.01 -12.63
CA PHE A 220 -13.14 -14.09 -13.12
C PHE A 220 -13.89 -12.74 -13.06
N ALA A 221 -13.20 -11.64 -12.73
CA ALA A 221 -13.76 -10.28 -12.72
C ALA A 221 -14.27 -9.78 -14.09
N VAL A 222 -13.99 -10.51 -15.17
CA VAL A 222 -14.59 -10.30 -16.50
C VAL A 222 -16.04 -10.79 -16.56
N ILE A 223 -16.41 -11.76 -15.71
CA ILE A 223 -17.76 -12.32 -15.63
C ILE A 223 -18.56 -11.57 -14.56
N ALA A 224 -18.03 -11.49 -13.34
CA ALA A 224 -18.68 -10.82 -12.22
C ALA A 224 -17.62 -10.18 -11.31
N ARG A 225 -17.88 -8.95 -10.86
CA ARG A 225 -17.01 -8.22 -9.92
C ARG A 225 -17.54 -8.29 -8.51
N ASP A 226 -17.77 -9.51 -8.06
CA ASP A 226 -18.31 -9.76 -6.73
C ASP A 226 -17.31 -9.38 -5.64
N PRO A 227 -17.79 -8.95 -4.47
CA PRO A 227 -16.94 -8.75 -3.31
C PRO A 227 -16.16 -10.00 -2.92
N ILE A 228 -14.98 -9.79 -2.33
CA ILE A 228 -14.24 -10.88 -1.71
C ILE A 228 -15.00 -11.37 -0.48
N VAL A 229 -15.29 -12.68 -0.43
CA VAL A 229 -15.88 -13.36 0.73
C VAL A 229 -14.83 -14.25 1.40
N LEU A 230 -14.73 -14.18 2.73
CA LEU A 230 -13.82 -14.99 3.55
C LEU A 230 -14.57 -15.77 4.64
N ALA A 231 -14.14 -16.99 4.90
CA ALA A 231 -14.61 -17.76 6.03
C ALA A 231 -13.77 -17.44 7.29
N VAL A 232 -14.42 -17.06 8.38
CA VAL A 232 -13.81 -16.90 9.71
C VAL A 232 -14.63 -17.75 10.68
N ASP A 233 -13.98 -18.72 11.34
CA ASP A 233 -14.60 -19.60 12.34
C ASP A 233 -15.90 -20.27 11.88
N GLY A 234 -15.95 -20.69 10.61
CA GLY A 234 -17.11 -21.36 9.99
C GLY A 234 -18.21 -20.41 9.49
N GLN A 235 -18.04 -19.09 9.65
CA GLN A 235 -18.97 -18.07 9.18
C GLN A 235 -18.39 -17.33 7.96
N GLN A 236 -19.19 -17.14 6.91
CA GLN A 236 -18.80 -16.38 5.72
C GLN A 236 -19.00 -14.87 5.93
N TYR A 237 -18.00 -14.08 5.56
CA TYR A 237 -17.99 -12.62 5.63
C TYR A 237 -17.69 -12.01 4.27
N ASP A 238 -18.63 -11.23 3.75
CA ASP A 238 -18.46 -10.36 2.58
C ASP A 238 -17.71 -9.09 3.01
N LEU A 239 -16.51 -8.88 2.46
CA LEU A 239 -15.64 -7.72 2.74
C LEU A 239 -16.14 -6.42 2.09
N GLY A 240 -17.17 -6.51 1.25
CA GLY A 240 -17.85 -5.41 0.58
C GLY A 240 -17.04 -4.75 -0.53
N ARG A 241 -15.95 -5.38 -0.97
CA ARG A 241 -15.08 -4.89 -2.05
C ARG A 241 -14.56 -6.03 -2.92
N PRO A 242 -14.56 -5.87 -4.26
CA PRO A 242 -13.96 -6.84 -5.17
C PRO A 242 -12.43 -6.75 -5.23
N LYS A 243 -11.86 -5.67 -4.67
CA LYS A 243 -10.42 -5.44 -4.63
C LYS A 243 -9.87 -5.42 -3.22
N VAL A 244 -9.09 -6.45 -2.90
CA VAL A 244 -8.33 -6.62 -1.66
C VAL A 244 -7.07 -7.38 -2.04
N GLY A 245 -5.90 -6.80 -1.77
CA GLY A 245 -4.62 -7.44 -1.97
C GLY A 245 -4.25 -8.32 -0.77
N ILE A 246 -3.06 -8.07 -0.24
CA ILE A 246 -2.51 -8.77 0.92
C ILE A 246 -2.49 -7.89 2.17
N ILE A 247 -2.87 -8.48 3.30
CA ILE A 247 -2.65 -7.90 4.64
C ILE A 247 -1.47 -8.64 5.25
N MET A 248 -0.39 -7.95 5.54
CA MET A 248 0.79 -8.51 6.19
C MET A 248 0.93 -7.94 7.59
N GLY A 249 0.75 -8.77 8.61
CA GLY A 249 1.02 -8.40 9.99
C GLY A 249 2.51 -8.20 10.24
N ASP A 250 2.84 -7.59 11.38
CA ASP A 250 4.20 -7.21 11.74
C ASP A 250 5.20 -8.37 11.57
N TYR A 251 6.37 -8.05 11.03
CA TYR A 251 7.48 -8.95 10.70
C TYR A 251 7.18 -10.08 9.72
N SER A 252 6.01 -10.08 9.06
CA SER A 252 5.72 -11.07 8.02
C SER A 252 6.60 -10.88 6.79
N GLN A 253 6.91 -11.98 6.12
CA GLN A 253 7.87 -12.04 5.02
C GLN A 253 7.28 -12.79 3.84
N VAL A 254 7.39 -12.24 2.63
CA VAL A 254 7.02 -12.93 1.39
C VAL A 254 8.26 -13.20 0.56
N GLY A 255 8.57 -14.47 0.31
CA GLY A 255 9.73 -14.88 -0.47
C GLY A 255 9.65 -14.48 -1.95
N CYS A 256 10.80 -14.48 -2.62
CA CYS A 256 10.91 -14.08 -4.03
C CYS A 256 10.00 -14.90 -4.95
N ASN A 257 9.47 -14.26 -5.98
CA ASN A 257 8.59 -14.87 -6.99
C ASN A 257 7.33 -15.55 -6.43
N SER A 258 6.94 -15.23 -5.19
CA SER A 258 5.69 -15.71 -4.61
C SER A 258 4.52 -14.83 -5.05
N VAL A 259 3.34 -15.43 -5.17
CA VAL A 259 2.12 -14.72 -5.60
C VAL A 259 1.02 -14.99 -4.59
N SER A 260 0.38 -13.92 -4.11
CA SER A 260 -0.83 -14.03 -3.28
C SER A 260 -2.09 -13.77 -4.10
N ASP A 261 -3.09 -14.64 -3.95
CA ASP A 261 -4.43 -14.41 -4.47
C ASP A 261 -5.10 -13.22 -3.73
N PRO A 262 -6.11 -12.56 -4.32
CA PRO A 262 -6.84 -11.47 -3.66
C PRO A 262 -7.46 -11.90 -2.33
N GLY A 263 -7.31 -11.09 -1.29
CA GLY A 263 -7.82 -11.39 0.05
C GLY A 263 -6.95 -12.38 0.82
N THR A 264 -5.63 -12.25 0.71
CA THR A 264 -4.66 -13.04 1.49
C THR A 264 -4.26 -12.27 2.76
N PHE A 265 -4.30 -12.94 3.91
CA PHE A 265 -4.03 -12.33 5.20
C PHE A 265 -2.96 -13.14 5.93
N LEU A 266 -1.82 -12.52 6.19
CA LEU A 266 -0.73 -13.07 6.98
C LEU A 266 -0.75 -12.42 8.36
N ALA A 267 -1.00 -13.19 9.41
CA ALA A 267 -0.86 -12.74 10.78
C ALA A 267 0.63 -12.49 11.12
N PRO A 268 0.96 -11.80 12.23
CA PRO A 268 2.34 -11.47 12.57
C PRO A 268 3.28 -12.67 12.57
N TRP A 269 4.54 -12.43 12.20
CA TRP A 269 5.60 -13.43 12.14
C TRP A 269 5.30 -14.62 11.19
N THR A 270 4.59 -14.37 10.08
CA THR A 270 4.34 -15.39 9.06
C THR A 270 5.33 -15.24 7.90
N VAL A 271 6.06 -16.30 7.61
CA VAL A 271 7.12 -16.31 6.59
C VAL A 271 6.76 -17.25 5.45
N VAL A 272 6.66 -16.70 4.25
CA VAL A 272 6.35 -17.43 3.02
C VAL A 272 7.65 -17.67 2.26
N TYR A 273 7.92 -18.93 1.91
CA TYR A 273 9.07 -19.28 1.06
C TYR A 273 8.94 -18.69 -0.34
N GLN A 274 10.06 -18.66 -1.05
CA GLN A 274 10.10 -18.32 -2.47
C GLN A 274 9.28 -19.29 -3.32
N LEU A 275 8.81 -18.81 -4.48
CA LEU A 275 8.04 -19.60 -5.45
C LEU A 275 6.76 -20.22 -4.87
N SER A 276 6.16 -19.59 -3.87
CA SER A 276 4.92 -20.06 -3.26
C SER A 276 3.71 -19.31 -3.78
N ARG A 277 2.61 -20.05 -4.02
CA ARG A 277 1.30 -19.47 -4.29
C ARG A 277 0.48 -19.51 -3.00
N LEU A 278 -0.02 -18.34 -2.58
CA LEU A 278 -0.94 -18.22 -1.46
C LEU A 278 -2.36 -18.10 -2.02
N ASN A 279 -3.25 -18.96 -1.54
CA ASN A 279 -4.66 -18.84 -1.85
C ASN A 279 -5.30 -17.79 -0.92
N LYS A 280 -6.44 -17.25 -1.34
CA LYS A 280 -7.27 -16.38 -0.50
C LYS A 280 -7.54 -17.06 0.85
N GLY A 281 -7.31 -16.35 1.96
CA GLY A 281 -7.51 -16.88 3.30
C GLY A 281 -6.61 -16.26 4.35
N PHE A 282 -6.58 -16.89 5.53
CA PHE A 282 -5.82 -16.47 6.70
C PHE A 282 -4.68 -17.46 6.98
N TYR A 283 -3.50 -16.93 7.31
CA TYR A 283 -2.30 -17.69 7.65
C TYR A 283 -1.65 -17.15 8.91
N GLY A 284 -0.91 -18.00 9.63
CA GLY A 284 -0.24 -17.64 10.88
C GLY A 284 -1.16 -17.48 12.09
N PRO A 285 -0.66 -16.87 13.19
CA PRO A 285 0.67 -16.26 13.35
C PRO A 285 1.79 -17.29 13.56
N TYR A 286 3.04 -16.84 13.52
CA TYR A 286 4.25 -17.65 13.80
C TYR A 286 4.38 -18.91 12.92
N GLU A 287 4.09 -18.76 11.63
CA GLU A 287 4.03 -19.87 10.68
C GLU A 287 5.06 -19.74 9.56
N LEU A 288 5.61 -20.89 9.14
CA LEU A 288 6.42 -21.01 7.94
C LEU A 288 5.61 -21.68 6.81
N ILE A 289 5.28 -20.93 5.77
CA ILE A 289 4.54 -21.41 4.62
C ILE A 289 5.52 -21.77 3.52
N LYS A 290 5.54 -23.04 3.13
CA LYS A 290 6.37 -23.55 2.04
C LYS A 290 5.60 -24.56 1.21
N ASN A 291 5.96 -24.67 -0.05
CA ASN A 291 5.44 -25.73 -0.90
C ASN A 291 5.87 -27.08 -0.32
N LYS A 292 4.94 -28.06 -0.32
CA LYS A 292 5.32 -29.44 0.00
C LYS A 292 6.39 -29.91 -0.99
N PRO A 293 7.37 -30.72 -0.55
CA PRO A 293 8.31 -31.37 -1.46
C PRO A 293 7.54 -32.04 -2.60
N MET A 294 7.98 -31.80 -3.83
CA MET A 294 7.30 -32.31 -5.02
C MET A 294 7.47 -33.84 -5.06
N GLU A 295 6.42 -34.59 -4.74
CA GLU A 295 6.37 -36.03 -4.99
C GLU A 295 6.18 -36.22 -6.52
N ARG A 296 7.08 -36.99 -7.14
CA ARG A 296 7.29 -37.23 -8.60
C ARG A 296 6.20 -36.72 -9.58
N GLY A 297 6.62 -35.97 -10.61
CA GLY A 297 5.86 -35.76 -11.86
C GLY A 297 5.01 -34.48 -11.92
N VAL A 298 5.66 -33.30 -11.88
CA VAL A 298 5.03 -31.98 -11.70
C VAL A 298 4.45 -31.38 -12.99
N ILE A 299 4.87 -31.89 -14.15
CA ILE A 299 4.43 -31.34 -15.44
C ILE A 299 3.28 -32.20 -15.95
N GLU A 300 2.05 -31.70 -15.81
CA GLU A 300 0.91 -32.20 -16.57
C GLU A 300 1.13 -31.85 -18.04
N ARG A 301 1.32 -32.87 -18.87
CA ARG A 301 1.47 -32.71 -20.33
C ARG A 301 0.13 -32.98 -20.99
N SER A 302 -0.63 -31.93 -21.25
CA SER A 302 -1.89 -32.04 -21.99
C SER A 302 -1.65 -31.86 -23.49
N PRO A 303 -2.26 -32.69 -24.36
CA PRO A 303 -2.12 -32.55 -25.80
C PRO A 303 -2.73 -31.22 -26.26
N LEU A 304 -1.98 -30.47 -27.07
CA LEU A 304 -2.51 -29.31 -27.78
C LEU A 304 -3.50 -29.80 -28.83
N LYS A 305 -4.81 -29.61 -28.60
CA LYS A 305 -5.83 -29.86 -29.63
C LYS A 305 -5.60 -28.83 -30.74
N LYS A 306 -5.16 -29.30 -31.91
CA LYS A 306 -5.11 -28.53 -33.15
C LYS A 306 -6.50 -28.45 -33.78
#